data_AF-A0A176VX55-F1
#
_entry.id   AF-A0A176VX55-F1
#
_cell.length_a   1.000
_cell.length_b   1.000
_cell.length_c   1.000
_cell.angle_alpha   90.00
_cell.angle_beta   90.00
_cell.angle_gamma   90.00
#
_symmetry.space_group_name_H-M   'P 1'
#
loop_
_entity.id
_entity.type
_entity.pdbx_description
1 polymer ?
#
loop_
_entity_poly.entity_id
_entity_poly.type
_entity_poly.pdbx_seq_one_letter_code
_entity_poly.pdbx_strand_id
1 'polypeptide(L)'
;MTRYLMQNALKRMVKGTNLGFDYMKGMPAFEEVQGIEKIEPQSKAWNALVGRMLCMRPGGPFSPRFLGHYSTLLIVGKSFFVHGGIREEHVPNGIQDLVKYNKEVSQWVKGLCKKHAAPHFVTDEHGFVWNRDFGLFQNIPCRNLAKILGKFQCTRMMIGHTIQTAGINAVCKGAAIRIDVGMSEGCGGREPQALEILDDERVNVLSRTGSKPLDVRADTETLKYKELKSKSQDDDDDDDDDDDDDDDDDDDDDDDDDDDDDDDGVKITPSNFS
;
A
#
# COMPACT_ATOMS: atom_id res chain seq x y z
N MET A 1 8.33 -1.92 -9.21
CA MET A 1 9.32 -2.94 -8.79
C MET A 1 9.69 -2.90 -7.30
N THR A 2 9.84 -1.73 -6.68
CA THR A 2 10.37 -1.57 -5.30
C THR A 2 9.47 -2.12 -4.18
N ARG A 3 8.13 -2.09 -4.33
CA ARG A 3 7.20 -2.69 -3.35
C ARG A 3 7.23 -4.21 -3.34
N TYR A 4 7.33 -4.81 -4.52
CA TYR A 4 7.46 -6.26 -4.68
C TYR A 4 8.81 -6.73 -4.12
N LEU A 5 9.86 -5.90 -4.25
CA LEU A 5 11.18 -6.18 -3.70
C LEU A 5 11.23 -6.12 -2.17
N MET A 6 10.50 -5.23 -1.50
CA MET A 6 10.52 -5.17 -0.02
C MET A 6 9.72 -6.31 0.63
N GLN A 7 8.54 -6.64 0.10
CA GLN A 7 7.78 -7.82 0.53
C GLN A 7 8.50 -9.12 0.17
N ASN A 8 9.09 -9.22 -1.02
CA ASN A 8 9.88 -10.40 -1.39
C ASN A 8 11.25 -10.45 -0.71
N ALA A 9 11.84 -9.33 -0.29
CA ALA A 9 13.06 -9.32 0.52
C ALA A 9 12.76 -9.84 1.92
N LEU A 10 11.66 -9.42 2.57
CA LEU A 10 11.23 -10.05 3.82
C LEU A 10 10.90 -11.54 3.64
N LYS A 11 10.17 -11.92 2.58
CA LYS A 11 9.86 -13.34 2.28
C LYS A 11 11.11 -14.16 1.89
N ARG A 12 12.11 -13.57 1.20
CA ARG A 12 13.37 -14.22 0.79
C ARG A 12 14.40 -14.28 1.91
N MET A 13 14.43 -13.31 2.84
CA MET A 13 15.26 -13.35 4.05
C MET A 13 14.74 -14.35 5.09
N VAL A 14 13.48 -14.79 4.95
CA VAL A 14 12.85 -15.85 5.75
C VAL A 14 12.92 -17.22 5.03
N LYS A 15 13.41 -17.27 3.78
CA LYS A 15 13.61 -18.54 3.07
C LYS A 15 14.73 -19.32 3.76
N GLY A 16 14.35 -20.33 4.53
CA GLY A 16 15.25 -21.20 5.30
C GLY A 16 15.05 -21.15 6.81
N THR A 17 14.21 -20.25 7.34
CA THR A 17 13.88 -20.19 8.78
C THR A 17 12.39 -20.39 8.98
N ASN A 18 12.01 -21.60 9.39
CA ASN A 18 10.65 -21.88 9.81
C ASN A 18 10.46 -21.30 11.22
N LEU A 19 9.95 -20.06 11.31
CA LEU A 19 9.51 -19.46 12.58
C LEU A 19 8.37 -20.26 13.25
N GLY A 20 7.81 -21.26 12.56
CA GLY A 20 6.71 -22.09 13.04
C GLY A 20 5.33 -21.42 12.93
N PHE A 21 5.25 -20.14 12.55
CA PHE A 21 4.00 -19.40 12.38
C PHE A 21 4.14 -18.17 11.45
N ASP A 22 3.01 -17.71 10.90
CA ASP A 22 2.92 -16.51 10.06
C ASP A 22 2.65 -15.27 10.96
N TYR A 23 3.67 -14.46 11.22
CA TYR A 23 3.57 -13.27 12.06
C TYR A 23 2.59 -12.21 11.53
N MET A 24 2.27 -12.22 10.23
CA MET A 24 1.26 -11.33 9.63
C MET A 24 -0.17 -11.83 9.87
N LYS A 25 -0.34 -13.12 10.18
CA LYS A 25 -1.62 -13.75 10.59
C LYS A 25 -1.79 -13.82 12.12
N GLY A 26 -0.87 -13.20 12.86
CA GLY A 26 -0.82 -13.21 14.32
C GLY A 26 -0.07 -14.41 14.89
N MET A 27 0.34 -14.30 16.15
CA MET A 27 1.02 -15.40 16.85
C MET A 27 0.02 -16.26 17.62
N PRO A 28 0.18 -17.59 17.59
CA PRO A 28 -0.48 -18.48 18.54
C PRO A 28 -0.03 -18.16 19.99
N ALA A 29 -0.69 -18.74 20.99
CA ALA A 29 -0.35 -18.49 22.40
C ALA A 29 1.14 -18.78 22.68
N PHE A 30 1.77 -18.16 23.69
CA PHE A 30 3.23 -18.31 23.91
C PHE A 30 3.64 -19.78 24.08
N GLU A 31 2.73 -20.59 24.61
CA GLU A 31 2.85 -22.04 24.82
C GLU A 31 2.76 -22.86 23.51
N GLU A 32 2.18 -22.30 22.45
CA GLU A 32 1.98 -22.93 21.14
C GLU A 32 3.13 -22.64 20.16
N VAL A 33 4.02 -21.70 20.53
CA VAL A 33 5.15 -21.31 19.69
C VAL A 33 6.35 -22.19 20.02
N GLN A 34 6.40 -23.36 19.41
CA GLN A 34 7.54 -24.25 19.56
C GLN A 34 8.79 -23.67 18.87
N GLY A 35 9.84 -23.38 19.64
CA GLY A 35 11.18 -23.17 19.10
C GLY A 35 11.72 -21.73 19.02
N ILE A 36 11.08 -20.72 19.63
CA ILE A 36 11.72 -19.37 19.74
C ILE A 36 13.07 -19.45 20.46
N GLU A 37 13.19 -20.29 21.48
CA GLU A 37 14.44 -20.54 22.21
C GLU A 37 15.52 -21.25 21.37
N LYS A 38 15.14 -21.80 20.20
CA LYS A 38 16.03 -22.50 19.27
C LYS A 38 16.53 -21.63 18.12
N ILE A 39 16.18 -20.33 18.08
CA ILE A 39 16.72 -19.40 17.09
C ILE A 39 18.16 -19.12 17.48
N GLU A 40 19.12 -19.76 16.80
CA GLU A 40 20.54 -19.49 17.05
C GLU A 40 20.86 -18.01 16.80
N PRO A 41 21.70 -17.39 17.66
CA PRO A 41 22.13 -16.02 17.46
C PRO A 41 22.81 -15.87 16.09
N GLN A 42 22.24 -15.04 15.21
CA GLN A 42 22.91 -14.66 13.97
C GLN A 42 23.61 -13.30 14.14
N SER A 43 23.78 -12.55 13.04
CA SER A 43 24.34 -11.21 13.05
C SER A 43 23.58 -10.27 14.01
N LYS A 44 24.27 -9.24 14.53
CA LYS A 44 23.66 -8.17 15.34
C LYS A 44 22.44 -7.54 14.66
N ALA A 45 22.51 -7.35 13.33
CA ALA A 45 21.42 -6.79 12.54
C ALA A 45 20.20 -7.72 12.50
N TRP A 46 20.41 -9.03 12.37
CA TRP A 46 19.36 -10.04 12.40
C TRP A 46 18.66 -10.08 13.75
N ASN A 47 19.42 -10.18 14.84
CA ASN A 47 18.85 -10.23 16.19
C ASN A 47 18.05 -8.95 16.51
N ALA A 48 18.51 -7.79 16.05
CA ALA A 48 17.78 -6.52 16.18
C ALA A 48 16.50 -6.46 15.33
N LEU A 49 16.46 -7.14 14.18
CA LEU A 49 15.26 -7.25 13.35
C LEU A 49 14.22 -8.18 14.01
N VAL A 50 14.64 -9.38 14.41
CA VAL A 50 13.77 -10.38 15.07
C VAL A 50 13.21 -9.83 16.38
N GLY A 51 14.05 -9.20 17.22
CA GLY A 51 13.61 -8.58 18.46
C GLY A 51 12.53 -7.51 18.24
N ARG A 52 12.66 -6.69 17.19
CA ARG A 52 11.64 -5.69 16.81
C ARG A 52 10.33 -6.35 16.39
N MET A 53 10.38 -7.40 15.57
CA MET A 53 9.19 -8.15 15.15
C MET A 53 8.47 -8.76 16.36
N LEU A 54 9.19 -9.46 17.24
CA LEU A 54 8.61 -10.09 18.43
C LEU A 54 8.04 -9.08 19.44
N CYS A 55 8.64 -7.89 19.53
CA CYS A 55 8.22 -6.84 20.45
C CYS A 55 6.96 -6.11 19.95
N MET A 56 6.90 -5.80 18.64
CA MET A 56 5.85 -4.96 18.02
C MET A 56 4.76 -5.74 17.27
N ARG A 57 4.85 -7.07 17.18
CA ARG A 57 3.74 -7.90 16.66
C ARG A 57 2.46 -7.71 17.49
N PRO A 58 1.28 -8.04 16.94
CA PRO A 58 0.06 -8.19 17.72
C PRO A 58 0.28 -9.06 18.98
N GLY A 59 -0.12 -8.54 20.14
CA GLY A 59 0.07 -9.19 21.45
C GLY A 59 1.52 -9.24 21.99
N GLY A 60 2.51 -8.79 21.20
CA GLY A 60 3.89 -8.62 21.69
C GLY A 60 3.97 -7.51 22.74
N PRO A 61 4.97 -7.50 23.64
CA PRO A 61 4.99 -6.66 24.84
C PRO A 61 4.88 -5.15 24.59
N PHE A 62 5.30 -4.65 23.41
CA PHE A 62 5.17 -3.23 23.06
C PHE A 62 3.77 -2.86 22.58
N SER A 63 3.11 -3.79 21.88
CA SER A 63 1.86 -3.53 21.18
C SER A 63 0.69 -3.16 22.09
N PRO A 64 0.33 -3.93 23.15
CA PRO A 64 -0.77 -3.55 24.01
C PRO A 64 -0.44 -2.35 24.90
N ARG A 65 0.85 -2.06 25.13
CA ARG A 65 1.30 -0.96 25.98
C ARG A 65 1.30 0.38 25.25
N PHE A 66 1.63 0.39 23.96
CA PHE A 66 1.83 1.63 23.21
C PHE A 66 1.01 1.69 21.92
N LEU A 67 1.00 0.64 21.10
CA LEU A 67 0.43 0.70 19.75
C LEU A 67 -1.09 0.49 19.72
N GLY A 68 -1.63 -0.34 20.61
CA GLY A 68 -3.04 -0.72 20.60
C GLY A 68 -4.00 0.40 21.02
N HIS A 69 -3.51 1.60 21.29
CA HIS A 69 -4.31 2.76 21.68
C HIS A 69 -4.53 3.76 20.54
N TYR A 70 -3.80 3.62 19.42
CA TYR A 70 -3.96 4.50 18.27
C TYR A 70 -5.20 4.14 17.45
N SER A 71 -5.81 5.16 16.86
CA SER A 71 -6.94 5.01 15.94
C SER A 71 -6.43 4.81 14.52
N THR A 72 -6.98 3.82 13.81
CA THR A 72 -6.72 3.61 12.38
C THR A 72 -7.45 4.63 11.52
N LEU A 73 -8.64 5.02 11.97
CA LEU A 73 -9.51 6.02 11.36
C LEU A 73 -9.78 7.12 12.39
N LEU A 74 -9.51 8.38 12.08
CA LEU A 74 -9.61 9.48 13.05
C LEU A 74 -10.35 10.67 12.46
N ILE A 75 -11.22 11.30 13.24
CA ILE A 75 -11.86 12.58 12.87
C ILE A 75 -11.39 13.64 13.84
N VAL A 76 -10.91 14.77 13.31
CA VAL A 76 -10.58 15.98 14.07
C VAL A 76 -11.23 17.15 13.36
N GLY A 77 -12.18 17.81 14.03
CA GLY A 77 -13.01 18.84 13.42
C GLY A 77 -13.72 18.30 12.18
N LYS A 78 -13.56 18.97 11.03
CA LYS A 78 -14.10 18.55 9.73
C LYS A 78 -13.12 17.73 8.88
N SER A 79 -12.04 17.23 9.48
CA SER A 79 -10.98 16.48 8.79
C SER A 79 -10.99 15.00 9.17
N PHE A 80 -11.12 14.13 8.17
CA PHE A 80 -11.03 12.69 8.32
C PHE A 80 -9.63 12.19 7.97
N PHE A 81 -8.97 11.47 8.87
CA PHE A 81 -7.62 10.91 8.69
C PHE A 81 -7.70 9.40 8.51
N VAL A 82 -7.07 8.92 7.43
CA VAL A 82 -6.89 7.50 7.11
C VAL A 82 -5.53 7.30 6.45
N HIS A 83 -4.84 6.19 6.71
CA HIS A 83 -3.45 6.04 6.25
C HIS A 83 -3.33 5.99 4.72
N GLY A 84 -4.05 5.08 4.05
CA GLY A 84 -4.03 4.92 2.59
C GLY A 84 -5.23 5.55 1.90
N GLY A 85 -6.44 5.23 2.36
CA GLY A 85 -7.69 5.70 1.76
C GLY A 85 -8.88 4.90 2.25
N ILE A 86 -10.06 5.20 1.71
CA ILE A 86 -11.30 4.49 2.04
C ILE A 86 -12.23 4.45 0.82
N ARG A 87 -13.07 3.42 0.76
CA ARG A 87 -14.13 3.28 -0.24
C ARG A 87 -15.49 3.23 0.44
N GLU A 88 -16.54 3.55 -0.31
CA GLU A 88 -17.90 3.70 0.23
C GLU A 88 -18.43 2.39 0.82
N GLU A 89 -18.13 1.26 0.16
CA GLU A 89 -18.51 -0.09 0.57
C GLU A 89 -17.91 -0.52 1.92
N HIS A 90 -16.79 0.09 2.33
CA HIS A 90 -16.19 -0.19 3.62
C HIS A 90 -16.95 0.46 4.77
N VAL A 91 -17.73 1.51 4.51
CA VAL A 91 -18.38 2.30 5.57
C VAL A 91 -19.84 2.58 5.24
N PRO A 92 -20.68 1.52 5.12
CA PRO A 92 -22.10 1.69 4.86
C PRO A 92 -22.80 2.58 5.89
N ASN A 93 -22.41 2.49 7.17
CA ASN A 93 -23.00 3.16 8.33
C ASN A 93 -22.17 4.37 8.84
N GLY A 94 -21.11 4.77 8.14
CA GLY A 94 -20.31 5.96 8.48
C GLY A 94 -19.61 5.86 9.85
N ILE A 95 -19.87 6.81 10.74
CA ILE A 95 -19.21 6.92 12.07
C ILE A 95 -19.33 5.64 12.90
N GLN A 96 -20.44 4.90 12.78
CA GLN A 96 -20.63 3.65 13.53
C GLN A 96 -19.60 2.58 13.12
N ASP A 97 -19.28 2.50 11.83
CA ASP A 97 -18.27 1.58 11.32
C ASP A 97 -16.87 1.99 11.79
N LEU A 98 -16.58 3.30 11.85
CA LEU A 98 -15.32 3.82 12.38
C LEU A 98 -15.05 3.33 13.81
N VAL A 99 -16.05 3.45 14.70
CA VAL A 99 -15.94 2.98 16.09
C VAL A 99 -15.69 1.48 16.16
N LYS A 100 -16.41 0.72 15.34
CA LYS A 100 -16.25 -0.74 15.22
C LYS A 100 -14.84 -1.11 14.76
N TYR A 101 -14.36 -0.53 13.67
CA TYR A 101 -13.07 -0.88 13.08
C TYR A 101 -11.89 -0.50 13.97
N ASN A 102 -11.90 0.70 14.57
CA ASN A 102 -10.85 1.09 15.51
C ASN A 102 -10.82 0.15 16.73
N LYS A 103 -11.97 -0.27 17.24
CA LYS A 103 -12.03 -1.26 18.33
C LYS A 103 -11.45 -2.60 17.88
N GLU A 104 -11.82 -3.09 16.71
CA GLU A 104 -11.35 -4.37 16.17
C GLU A 104 -9.83 -4.38 15.98
N VAL A 105 -9.27 -3.32 15.37
CA VAL A 105 -7.81 -3.17 15.21
C VAL A 105 -7.12 -3.04 16.57
N SER A 106 -7.67 -2.25 17.49
CA SER A 106 -7.12 -2.10 18.84
C SER A 106 -7.03 -3.44 19.57
N GLN A 107 -8.10 -4.24 19.53
CA GLN A 107 -8.12 -5.57 20.15
C GLN A 107 -7.13 -6.51 19.47
N TRP A 108 -7.02 -6.46 18.14
CA TRP A 108 -6.05 -7.28 17.40
C TRP A 108 -4.61 -6.91 17.76
N VAL A 109 -4.23 -5.63 17.68
CA VAL A 109 -2.89 -5.15 18.05
C VAL A 109 -2.54 -5.50 19.50
N LYS A 110 -3.52 -5.43 20.41
CA LYS A 110 -3.35 -5.85 21.82
C LYS A 110 -3.24 -7.36 22.02
N GLY A 111 -3.53 -8.18 21.01
CA GLY A 111 -3.57 -9.64 21.13
C GLY A 111 -4.77 -10.16 21.91
N LEU A 112 -5.87 -9.41 21.96
CA LEU A 112 -7.09 -9.75 22.72
C LEU A 112 -8.17 -10.42 21.85
N CYS A 113 -7.91 -10.60 20.56
CA CYS A 113 -8.84 -11.25 19.63
C CYS A 113 -8.73 -12.78 19.67
N LYS A 114 -9.87 -13.48 19.68
CA LYS A 114 -9.92 -14.95 19.61
C LYS A 114 -9.31 -15.52 18.32
N LYS A 115 -9.53 -14.82 17.21
CA LYS A 115 -8.86 -15.11 15.94
C LYS A 115 -7.66 -14.18 15.89
N HIS A 116 -6.45 -14.72 15.98
CA HIS A 116 -5.21 -13.93 15.93
C HIS A 116 -4.96 -13.27 14.55
N ALA A 117 -5.84 -13.50 13.57
CA ALA A 117 -5.80 -12.89 12.25
C ALA A 117 -6.04 -11.39 12.29
N ALA A 118 -5.31 -10.67 11.43
CA ALA A 118 -5.53 -9.26 11.17
C ALA A 118 -6.93 -9.02 10.56
N PRO A 119 -7.61 -7.92 10.93
CA PRO A 119 -8.84 -7.53 10.25
C PRO A 119 -8.60 -7.34 8.74
N HIS A 120 -9.51 -7.84 7.90
CA HIS A 120 -9.32 -7.83 6.45
C HIS A 120 -9.02 -6.42 5.90
N PHE A 121 -9.74 -5.41 6.40
CA PHE A 121 -9.61 -4.02 5.95
C PHE A 121 -8.27 -3.35 6.32
N VAL A 122 -7.40 -3.98 7.13
CA VAL A 122 -6.01 -3.48 7.33
C VAL A 122 -4.97 -4.23 6.49
N THR A 123 -5.31 -5.39 5.93
CA THR A 123 -4.42 -6.19 5.08
C THR A 123 -4.74 -6.09 3.59
N ASP A 124 -5.99 -5.77 3.26
CA ASP A 124 -6.49 -5.65 1.90
C ASP A 124 -5.85 -4.48 1.15
N GLU A 125 -5.57 -4.67 -0.14
CA GLU A 125 -4.92 -3.66 -1.00
C GLU A 125 -5.75 -2.38 -1.18
N HIS A 126 -7.06 -2.49 -1.06
CA HIS A 126 -8.02 -1.39 -1.12
C HIS A 126 -8.53 -0.99 0.27
N GLY A 127 -8.06 -1.66 1.33
CA GLY A 127 -8.34 -1.37 2.72
C GLY A 127 -7.69 -0.09 3.24
N PHE A 128 -7.97 0.26 4.51
CA PHE A 128 -7.65 1.56 5.10
C PHE A 128 -6.16 1.91 5.12
N VAL A 129 -5.30 0.89 5.13
CA VAL A 129 -3.85 1.04 5.23
C VAL A 129 -3.20 1.06 3.84
N TRP A 130 -3.65 0.23 2.91
CA TRP A 130 -2.93 -0.01 1.64
C TRP A 130 -3.53 0.70 0.44
N ASN A 131 -4.75 1.21 0.55
CA ASN A 131 -5.44 1.89 -0.54
C ASN A 131 -4.61 3.07 -1.08
N ARG A 132 -4.65 3.26 -2.40
CA ARG A 132 -3.92 4.34 -3.11
C ARG A 132 -4.79 5.15 -4.05
N ASP A 133 -6.09 4.91 -4.09
CA ASP A 133 -7.04 5.49 -5.05
C ASP A 133 -6.93 7.03 -5.09
N PHE A 134 -6.79 7.66 -3.91
CA PHE A 134 -6.64 9.11 -3.78
C PHE A 134 -5.18 9.59 -3.76
N GLY A 135 -4.21 8.70 -3.66
CA GLY A 135 -2.78 9.03 -3.63
C GLY A 135 -2.12 9.06 -5.00
N LEU A 136 -2.68 8.34 -5.97
CA LEU A 136 -2.20 8.25 -7.35
C LEU A 136 -2.55 9.49 -8.17
N PHE A 137 -1.94 9.62 -9.35
CA PHE A 137 -2.16 10.75 -10.27
C PHE A 137 -3.24 10.50 -11.33
N GLN A 138 -3.76 9.28 -11.44
CA GLN A 138 -4.71 8.87 -12.47
C GLN A 138 -5.92 8.18 -11.85
N ASN A 139 -7.07 8.25 -12.51
CA ASN A 139 -8.32 7.58 -12.13
C ASN A 139 -8.77 7.84 -10.68
N ILE A 140 -8.55 9.08 -10.21
CA ILE A 140 -8.89 9.47 -8.83
C ILE A 140 -10.42 9.53 -8.69
N PRO A 141 -11.04 8.76 -7.77
CA PRO A 141 -12.51 8.62 -7.68
C PRO A 141 -13.18 9.80 -6.96
N CYS A 142 -12.93 11.03 -7.41
CA CYS A 142 -13.44 12.25 -6.78
C CYS A 142 -14.96 12.32 -6.68
N ARG A 143 -15.70 11.68 -7.59
CA ARG A 143 -17.18 11.64 -7.57
C ARG A 143 -17.72 10.96 -6.31
N ASN A 144 -17.02 9.96 -5.78
CA ASN A 144 -17.48 9.17 -4.63
C ASN A 144 -17.04 9.79 -3.29
N LEU A 145 -16.01 10.63 -3.31
CA LEU A 145 -15.43 11.22 -2.10
C LEU A 145 -16.44 12.06 -1.31
N ALA A 146 -17.27 12.86 -1.99
CA ALA A 146 -18.28 13.68 -1.32
C ALA A 146 -19.30 12.83 -0.54
N LYS A 147 -19.70 11.67 -1.09
CA LYS A 147 -20.60 10.73 -0.40
C LYS A 147 -19.94 10.17 0.85
N ILE A 148 -18.69 9.72 0.73
CA ILE A 148 -17.91 9.19 1.86
C ILE A 148 -17.78 10.24 2.96
N LEU A 149 -17.34 11.45 2.63
CA LEU A 149 -17.16 12.55 3.58
C LEU A 149 -18.48 12.95 4.26
N GLY A 150 -19.60 12.93 3.52
CA GLY A 150 -20.94 13.16 4.06
C GLY A 150 -21.32 12.18 5.17
N LYS A 151 -20.90 10.91 5.08
CA LYS A 151 -21.14 9.90 6.14
C LYS A 151 -20.41 10.19 7.45
N PHE A 152 -19.35 11.01 7.39
CA PHE A 152 -18.53 11.40 8.55
C PHE A 152 -18.74 12.85 8.96
N GLN A 153 -19.57 13.62 8.25
CA GLN A 153 -19.73 15.06 8.44
C GLN A 153 -18.40 15.84 8.28
N CYS A 154 -17.50 15.32 7.45
CA CYS A 154 -16.20 15.93 7.16
C CYS A 154 -16.24 16.71 5.84
N THR A 155 -15.31 17.64 5.67
CA THR A 155 -15.12 18.38 4.41
C THR A 155 -13.89 17.92 3.64
N ARG A 156 -12.96 17.24 4.33
CA ARG A 156 -11.70 16.78 3.73
C ARG A 156 -11.23 15.45 4.32
N MET A 157 -10.54 14.69 3.48
CA MET A 157 -9.86 13.46 3.84
C MET A 157 -8.34 13.65 3.75
N MET A 158 -7.62 13.26 4.78
CA MET A 158 -6.16 13.30 4.87
C MET A 158 -5.62 11.90 4.64
N ILE A 159 -4.71 11.76 3.67
CA ILE A 159 -4.10 10.48 3.32
C ILE A 159 -2.59 10.57 3.23
N GLY A 160 -1.94 9.52 3.70
CA GLY A 160 -0.51 9.31 3.52
C GLY A 160 -0.26 8.19 2.52
N HIS A 161 0.67 7.29 2.87
CA HIS A 161 0.98 6.02 2.21
C HIS A 161 1.55 6.09 0.79
N THR A 162 1.11 7.05 -0.01
CA THR A 162 1.55 7.31 -1.38
C THR A 162 2.38 8.59 -1.38
N ILE A 163 3.70 8.41 -1.53
CA ILE A 163 4.68 9.49 -1.52
C ILE A 163 4.36 10.52 -2.60
N GLN A 164 4.26 11.78 -2.17
CA GLN A 164 4.12 12.96 -2.99
C GLN A 164 5.48 13.65 -3.10
N THR A 165 6.18 13.39 -4.20
CA THR A 165 7.54 13.90 -4.42
C THR A 165 7.61 15.42 -4.53
N ALA A 166 6.51 16.07 -4.92
CA ALA A 166 6.36 17.52 -4.97
C ALA A 166 5.98 18.17 -3.62
N GLY A 167 5.87 17.37 -2.55
CA GLY A 167 5.39 17.81 -1.24
C GLY A 167 3.88 17.64 -1.07
N ILE A 168 3.38 18.10 0.09
CA ILE A 168 1.96 18.08 0.43
C ILE A 168 1.17 18.84 -0.62
N ASN A 169 0.09 18.22 -1.09
CA ASN A 169 -0.78 18.78 -2.11
C ASN A 169 -2.22 18.25 -1.91
N ALA A 170 -3.14 18.69 -2.76
CA ALA A 170 -4.52 18.24 -2.76
C ALA A 170 -4.87 17.46 -4.04
N VAL A 171 -6.04 16.81 -4.00
CA VAL A 171 -6.84 16.31 -5.12
C VAL A 171 -8.33 16.56 -4.83
N CYS A 172 -9.17 16.44 -5.86
CA CYS A 172 -10.61 16.61 -5.75
C CYS A 172 -11.03 18.00 -5.21
N LYS A 173 -10.39 19.07 -5.69
CA LYS A 173 -10.64 20.47 -5.30
C LYS A 173 -10.43 20.70 -3.80
N GLY A 174 -9.42 20.06 -3.21
CA GLY A 174 -9.11 20.17 -1.78
C GLY A 174 -9.85 19.20 -0.87
N ALA A 175 -10.75 18.37 -1.39
CA ALA A 175 -11.50 17.40 -0.58
C ALA A 175 -10.65 16.18 -0.16
N ALA A 176 -9.55 15.89 -0.86
CA ALA A 176 -8.56 14.91 -0.42
C ALA A 176 -7.17 15.56 -0.41
N ILE A 177 -6.46 15.45 0.70
CA ILE A 177 -5.14 16.08 0.91
C ILE A 177 -4.12 14.97 1.14
N ARG A 178 -3.08 14.98 0.31
CA ARG A 178 -2.01 13.98 0.31
C ARG A 178 -0.83 14.52 1.11
N ILE A 179 -0.54 13.91 2.25
CA ILE A 179 0.40 14.45 3.25
C ILE A 179 1.72 13.66 3.36
N ASP A 180 1.85 12.51 2.70
CA ASP A 180 3.08 11.73 2.72
C ASP A 180 4.11 12.30 1.74
N VAL A 181 5.15 12.94 2.26
CA VAL A 181 6.24 13.53 1.47
C VAL A 181 7.46 12.62 1.34
N GLY A 182 7.44 11.40 1.86
CA GLY A 182 8.61 10.49 1.82
C GLY A 182 9.78 10.97 2.68
N MET A 183 9.50 11.47 3.89
CA MET A 183 10.51 12.05 4.80
C MET A 183 11.52 11.04 5.36
N SER A 184 11.17 9.75 5.43
CA SER A 184 12.09 8.72 5.92
C SER A 184 13.21 8.46 4.93
N GLU A 185 14.42 8.21 5.42
CA GLU A 185 15.61 7.90 4.59
C GLU A 185 15.33 6.77 3.58
N GLY A 186 14.65 5.71 4.02
CA GLY A 186 14.26 4.57 3.17
C GLY A 186 13.11 4.84 2.19
N CYS A 187 12.50 6.03 2.22
CA CYS A 187 11.36 6.42 1.38
C CYS A 187 11.65 7.67 0.52
N GLY A 188 12.88 8.20 0.57
CA GLY A 188 13.31 9.33 -0.23
C GLY A 188 14.11 10.39 0.53
N GLY A 189 14.14 10.34 1.87
CA GLY A 189 14.90 11.27 2.70
C GLY A 189 14.54 12.74 2.45
N ARG A 190 13.28 13.02 2.08
CA ARG A 190 12.86 14.36 1.68
C ARG A 190 12.65 15.25 2.90
N GLU A 191 12.81 16.56 2.69
CA GLU A 191 12.55 17.56 3.72
C GLU A 191 11.11 17.42 4.27
N PRO A 192 10.93 17.33 5.60
CA PRO A 192 9.61 17.24 6.20
C PRO A 192 8.73 18.43 5.88
N GLN A 193 7.44 18.17 5.74
CA GLN A 193 6.40 19.19 5.69
C GLN A 193 5.31 18.82 6.69
N ALA A 194 4.66 19.83 7.25
CA ALA A 194 3.53 19.66 8.15
C ALA A 194 2.29 20.37 7.60
N LEU A 195 1.12 19.86 7.95
CA LEU A 195 -0.15 20.48 7.64
C LEU A 195 -0.65 21.25 8.86
N GLU A 196 -1.01 22.51 8.67
CA GLU A 196 -1.68 23.33 9.67
C GLU A 196 -3.14 23.54 9.24
N ILE A 197 -4.07 23.26 10.16
CA ILE A 197 -5.50 23.48 9.94
C ILE A 197 -5.99 24.44 11.01
N LEU A 198 -6.49 25.60 10.60
CA LEU A 198 -7.02 26.62 11.49
C LEU A 198 -8.52 26.77 11.25
N ASP A 199 -9.29 26.71 12.33
CA ASP A 199 -10.74 26.94 12.34
C ASP A 199 -11.52 26.01 11.40
N ASP A 200 -11.02 24.80 11.13
CA ASP A 200 -11.54 23.84 10.14
C ASP A 200 -11.62 24.35 8.69
N GLU A 201 -11.12 25.55 8.43
CA GLU A 201 -11.28 26.25 7.14
C GLU A 201 -9.93 26.39 6.45
N ARG A 202 -8.99 27.11 7.07
CA ARG A 202 -7.70 27.44 6.48
C ARG A 202 -6.76 26.25 6.59
N VAL A 203 -6.13 25.91 5.47
CA VAL A 203 -5.12 24.84 5.40
C VAL A 203 -3.82 25.42 4.88
N ASN A 204 -2.76 25.29 5.66
CA ASN A 204 -1.42 25.71 5.27
C ASN A 204 -0.48 24.50 5.23
N VAL A 205 0.52 24.58 4.36
CA VAL A 205 1.68 23.69 4.35
C VAL A 205 2.84 24.44 4.99
N LEU A 206 3.32 23.88 6.09
CA LEU A 206 4.51 24.34 6.80
C LEU A 206 5.73 23.57 6.28
N SER A 207 6.79 24.29 5.97
CA SER A 207 8.11 23.74 5.64
C SER A 207 9.20 24.51 6.39
N ARG A 208 10.45 24.06 6.23
CA ARG A 208 11.63 24.78 6.74
C ARG A 208 11.73 26.23 6.25
N THR A 209 11.15 26.54 5.09
CA THR A 209 11.23 27.87 4.46
C THR A 209 10.03 28.77 4.78
N GLY A 210 9.02 28.28 5.50
CA GLY A 210 7.88 29.08 5.93
C GLY A 210 6.53 28.37 5.81
N SER A 211 5.46 29.16 5.92
CA SER A 211 4.07 28.71 5.78
C SER A 211 3.48 29.25 4.49
N LYS A 212 2.78 28.39 3.74
CA LYS A 212 2.01 28.80 2.56
C LYS A 212 0.62 28.16 2.58
N PRO A 213 -0.44 28.83 2.07
CA PRO A 213 -1.72 28.19 1.86
C PRO A 213 -1.60 26.95 0.98
N LEU A 214 -2.39 25.91 1.29
CA LEU A 214 -2.47 24.71 0.45
C LEU A 214 -3.07 25.09 -0.91
N ASP A 215 -2.34 24.78 -1.99
CA ASP A 215 -2.84 24.97 -3.34
C ASP A 215 -3.82 23.86 -3.71
N VAL A 216 -5.11 24.20 -3.68
CA VAL A 216 -6.22 23.31 -4.08
C VAL A 216 -6.55 23.41 -5.57
N ARG A 217 -5.86 24.28 -6.32
CA ARG A 217 -6.07 24.50 -7.76
C ARG A 217 -5.10 23.70 -8.62
N ALA A 218 -4.00 23.18 -8.07
CA ALA A 218 -3.03 22.33 -8.76
C ALA A 218 -3.68 21.10 -9.43
N ASP A 219 -4.83 20.65 -8.92
CA ASP A 219 -5.69 19.61 -9.52
C ASP A 219 -6.12 19.96 -10.94
N THR A 220 -6.40 21.24 -11.18
CA THR A 220 -6.90 21.74 -12.47
C THR A 220 -5.83 21.66 -13.54
N GLU A 221 -4.56 21.85 -13.20
CA GLU A 221 -3.46 21.83 -14.18
C GLU A 221 -3.07 20.41 -14.58
N THR A 222 -3.09 19.46 -13.63
CA THR A 222 -2.84 18.03 -13.95
C THR A 222 -4.00 17.41 -14.75
N LEU A 223 -5.24 17.86 -14.53
CA LEU A 223 -6.40 17.49 -15.36
C LEU A 223 -6.36 18.17 -16.74
N LYS A 224 -6.01 19.46 -16.80
CA LYS A 224 -5.83 20.19 -18.07
C LYS A 224 -4.70 19.62 -18.92
N TYR A 225 -3.57 19.25 -18.32
CA TYR A 225 -2.46 18.63 -19.04
C TYR A 225 -2.87 17.31 -19.71
N LYS A 226 -3.78 16.55 -19.09
CA LYS A 226 -4.34 15.33 -19.70
C LYS A 226 -5.38 15.62 -20.78
N GLU A 227 -6.24 16.61 -20.59
CA GLU A 227 -7.21 17.03 -21.62
C GLU A 227 -6.49 17.59 -22.86
N LEU A 228 -5.35 18.27 -22.67
CA LEU A 228 -4.47 18.72 -23.74
C LEU A 228 -3.74 17.56 -24.40
N LYS A 229 -3.24 16.59 -23.62
CA LYS A 229 -2.54 15.41 -24.16
C LYS A 229 -3.46 14.42 -24.86
N SER A 230 -4.72 14.28 -24.40
CA SER A 230 -5.72 13.47 -25.10
C SER A 230 -6.15 14.14 -26.40
N LYS A 231 -6.36 15.47 -26.40
CA LYS A 231 -6.63 16.20 -27.64
C LYS A 231 -5.50 16.11 -28.65
N SER A 232 -4.24 16.17 -28.20
CA SER A 232 -3.09 16.03 -29.10
C SER A 232 -2.80 14.59 -29.55
N GLN A 233 -3.59 13.60 -29.14
CA GLN A 233 -3.49 12.22 -29.64
C GLN A 233 -4.65 11.83 -30.55
N ASP A 234 -5.71 12.64 -30.59
CA ASP A 234 -6.86 12.45 -31.49
C ASP A 234 -6.69 13.24 -32.82
N ASP A 235 -5.61 14.00 -32.98
CA ASP A 235 -5.31 14.86 -34.14
C ASP A 235 -4.19 14.28 -35.07
N ASP A 236 -3.65 13.09 -34.79
CA ASP A 236 -2.53 12.48 -35.54
C ASP A 236 -2.91 11.19 -36.32
N ASP A 237 -4.21 10.88 -36.49
CA ASP A 237 -4.69 9.67 -37.20
C ASP A 237 -5.29 9.97 -38.59
N ASP A 238 -4.74 10.93 -39.34
CA ASP A 238 -5.04 11.09 -40.76
C ASP A 238 -3.74 11.37 -41.54
N ASP A 239 -3.51 10.52 -42.54
CA ASP A 239 -2.71 10.70 -43.77
C ASP A 239 -1.60 9.65 -43.98
N ASP A 240 -1.97 8.65 -44.78
CA ASP A 240 -1.31 8.15 -45.99
C ASP A 240 0.14 7.66 -45.92
N ASP A 241 0.34 6.39 -46.32
CA ASP A 241 1.42 6.02 -47.24
C ASP A 241 1.03 4.73 -48.01
N ASP A 242 0.60 4.95 -49.25
CA ASP A 242 0.55 4.02 -50.37
C ASP A 242 1.97 3.78 -50.95
N ASP A 243 2.12 2.66 -51.68
CA ASP A 243 3.16 2.32 -52.70
C ASP A 243 4.61 2.08 -52.21
N ASP A 244 5.46 1.19 -52.74
CA ASP A 244 5.40 0.09 -53.71
C ASP A 244 6.79 -0.62 -53.63
N ASP A 245 6.79 -1.93 -53.83
CA ASP A 245 7.71 -2.82 -54.58
C ASP A 245 9.27 -2.76 -54.56
N ASP A 246 9.80 -3.99 -54.80
CA ASP A 246 11.07 -4.43 -55.41
C ASP A 246 12.26 -4.90 -54.52
N ASP A 247 12.39 -6.24 -54.49
CA ASP A 247 13.54 -7.08 -54.92
C ASP A 247 14.96 -6.82 -54.35
N ASP A 248 15.53 -7.82 -53.68
CA ASP A 248 16.49 -8.76 -54.31
C ASP A 248 17.10 -9.74 -53.28
N ASP A 249 17.27 -10.96 -53.79
CA ASP A 249 17.86 -12.19 -53.27
C ASP A 249 19.18 -12.08 -52.46
N ASP A 250 19.36 -13.03 -51.54
CA ASP A 250 20.55 -13.90 -51.58
C ASP A 250 20.26 -15.19 -50.77
N ASP A 251 20.28 -16.29 -51.52
CA ASP A 251 20.24 -17.69 -51.13
C ASP A 251 21.53 -18.15 -50.41
N ASP A 252 21.49 -19.42 -49.99
CA ASP A 252 22.55 -20.36 -49.63
C ASP A 252 22.44 -20.81 -48.15
N ASP A 253 21.76 -21.93 -47.88
CA ASP A 253 22.28 -23.32 -47.94
C ASP A 253 23.21 -23.57 -46.72
N ASP A 254 23.15 -24.63 -45.92
CA ASP A 254 22.64 -25.98 -46.10
C ASP A 254 22.80 -26.70 -44.73
N ASP A 255 21.99 -27.74 -44.53
CA ASP A 255 22.36 -29.03 -43.89
C ASP A 255 22.71 -29.06 -42.38
N ASP A 256 22.30 -30.03 -41.57
CA ASP A 256 21.56 -31.26 -41.76
C ASP A 256 21.38 -31.88 -40.36
N ASP A 257 20.36 -32.74 -40.24
CA ASP A 257 20.32 -34.00 -39.50
C ASP A 257 20.51 -33.99 -37.96
N ASP A 258 19.84 -34.82 -37.17
CA ASP A 258 18.69 -35.72 -37.30
C ASP A 258 18.56 -36.34 -35.89
N ASP A 259 17.34 -36.79 -35.56
CA ASP A 259 17.04 -38.03 -34.82
C ASP A 259 17.62 -38.27 -33.39
N ASP A 260 16.95 -38.94 -32.47
CA ASP A 260 15.55 -39.31 -32.22
C ASP A 260 15.58 -40.05 -30.85
N ASP A 261 14.38 -40.29 -30.32
CA ASP A 261 14.00 -41.45 -29.50
C ASP A 261 14.33 -41.55 -27.98
N ASP A 262 13.22 -41.49 -27.21
CA ASP A 262 12.66 -42.55 -26.35
C ASP A 262 13.49 -43.15 -25.20
N ASP A 263 12.99 -43.66 -24.07
CA ASP A 263 11.71 -43.88 -23.40
C ASP A 263 12.10 -44.27 -21.94
N ASP A 264 11.14 -44.28 -21.02
CA ASP A 264 10.95 -45.26 -19.93
C ASP A 264 10.41 -44.63 -18.64
N GLY A 265 9.11 -44.84 -18.44
CA GLY A 265 8.41 -44.59 -17.19
C GLY A 265 8.69 -45.63 -16.11
N VAL A 266 8.56 -45.22 -14.85
CA VAL A 266 8.27 -46.13 -13.72
C VAL A 266 7.23 -45.51 -12.79
N LYS A 267 6.11 -46.24 -12.63
CA LYS A 267 5.04 -46.04 -11.65
C LYS A 267 5.52 -46.39 -10.24
N ILE A 268 5.15 -45.59 -9.22
CA ILE A 268 5.03 -46.06 -7.84
C ILE A 268 3.71 -45.56 -7.23
N THR A 269 2.90 -46.52 -6.76
CA THR A 269 1.61 -46.40 -6.09
C THR A 269 1.74 -46.09 -4.58
N PRO A 270 0.67 -45.62 -3.90
CA PRO A 270 0.69 -45.27 -2.48
C PRO A 270 0.50 -46.49 -1.56
N SER A 271 1.01 -46.43 -0.33
CA SER A 271 0.71 -47.41 0.71
C SER A 271 0.25 -46.75 2.03
N ASN A 272 -1.00 -47.08 2.36
CA ASN A 272 -1.63 -47.39 3.64
C ASN A 272 -1.42 -46.51 4.89
N PHE A 273 -2.56 -45.92 5.28
CA PHE A 273 -3.00 -45.78 6.67
C PHE A 273 -2.98 -47.14 7.40
N SER A 274 -2.40 -47.17 8.60
CA SER A 274 -2.96 -47.85 9.76
C SER A 274 -2.52 -47.15 11.05
#